data_AF-A0A392RQY0-F1
#
_entry.id   AF-A0A392RQY0-F1
#
_cell.length_a   1.000
_cell.length_b   1.000
_cell.length_c   1.000
_cell.angle_alpha   90.00
_cell.angle_beta   90.00
_cell.angle_gamma   90.00
#
_symmetry.space_group_name_H-M   'P 1'
#
loop_
_entity.id
_entity.type
_entity.pdbx_description
1 polymer ?
#
loop_
_entity_poly.entity_id
_entity_poly.type
_entity_poly.pdbx_seq_one_letter_code
_entity_poly.pdbx_strand_id
1 'polypeptide(L)'
;MPATWVVVRIDGCHFHRFSELHEFVKPNDDRALNLMNSCAVAVLEEFRQDIVFAYGVSDEYSFILKKSTDLYQRRASKIISAIVSFFTSTYVIRWKDFFPQSELNYPPSFDARAV
;
A
#
# COMPACT_ATOMS: atom_id res chain seq x y z
N MET A 1 9.38 3.64 20.62
CA MET A 1 9.11 4.84 21.44
C MET A 1 7.62 4.96 21.72
N PRO A 2 7.20 5.15 22.98
CA PRO A 2 5.81 5.46 23.33
C PRO A 2 5.40 6.87 22.85
N ALA A 3 4.10 7.10 22.71
CA ALA A 3 3.52 8.43 22.42
C ALA A 3 4.09 9.17 21.18
N THR A 4 4.64 8.43 20.21
CA THR A 4 5.21 8.97 18.96
C THR A 4 4.35 8.52 17.78
N TRP A 5 4.18 9.39 16.78
CA TRP A 5 3.58 9.00 15.50
C TRP A 5 4.42 7.93 14.83
N VAL A 6 3.78 6.96 14.19
CA VAL A 6 4.48 5.98 13.36
C VAL A 6 3.97 6.15 11.95
N VAL A 7 4.87 6.35 11.00
CA VAL A 7 4.53 6.42 9.59
C VAL A 7 5.04 5.17 8.91
N VAL A 8 4.13 4.38 8.34
CA VAL A 8 4.48 3.20 7.55
C VAL A 8 4.36 3.59 6.09
N ARG A 9 5.50 3.65 5.41
CA ARG A 9 5.57 3.97 3.99
C ARG A 9 5.81 2.71 3.19
N ILE A 10 4.97 2.48 2.19
CA ILE A 10 5.01 1.40 1.21
C ILE A 10 5.48 1.99 -0.12
N ASP A 11 6.29 1.24 -0.86
CA ASP A 11 6.91 1.64 -2.12
C ASP A 11 6.94 0.45 -3.10
N GLY A 12 6.62 0.67 -4.38
CA GLY A 12 6.57 -0.36 -5.39
C GLY A 12 7.95 -0.86 -5.82
N CYS A 13 8.26 -2.14 -5.59
CA CYS A 13 9.54 -2.72 -6.00
C CYS A 13 9.63 -2.82 -7.53
N HIS A 14 10.59 -2.10 -8.13
CA HIS A 14 10.84 -2.11 -9.58
C HIS A 14 9.59 -1.74 -10.41
N PHE A 15 8.81 -0.78 -9.91
CA PHE A 15 7.52 -0.43 -10.51
C PHE A 15 7.62 0.15 -11.93
N HIS A 16 8.78 0.67 -12.32
CA HIS A 16 9.04 1.08 -13.71
C HIS A 16 8.83 -0.09 -14.68
N ARG A 17 9.49 -1.23 -14.42
CA ARG A 17 9.34 -2.46 -15.22
C ARG A 17 7.92 -3.02 -15.13
N PHE A 18 7.30 -2.94 -13.97
CA PHE A 18 5.91 -3.37 -13.78
C PHE A 18 4.95 -2.58 -14.67
N SER A 19 5.12 -1.25 -14.71
CA SER A 19 4.29 -0.34 -15.49
C SER A 19 4.49 -0.51 -17.00
N GLU A 20 5.70 -0.83 -17.46
CA GLU A 20 5.97 -1.11 -18.87
C GLU A 20 5.34 -2.43 -19.32
N LEU A 21 5.49 -3.49 -18.52
CA LEU A 21 4.96 -4.82 -18.86
C LEU A 21 3.43 -4.89 -18.84
N HIS A 22 2.77 -4.06 -18.03
CA HIS A 22 1.31 -3.98 -17.99
C HIS A 22 0.77 -2.76 -18.77
N GLU A 23 1.60 -2.14 -19.60
CA GLU A 23 1.23 -1.07 -20.54
C GLU A 23 0.47 0.09 -19.88
N PHE A 24 1.03 0.59 -18.77
CA PHE A 24 0.44 1.72 -18.06
C PHE A 24 0.52 2.99 -18.89
N VAL A 25 -0.58 3.74 -18.88
CA VAL A 25 -0.66 5.06 -19.53
C VAL A 25 0.35 6.02 -18.89
N LYS A 26 1.10 6.75 -19.72
CA LYS A 26 2.08 7.74 -19.28
C LYS A 26 1.53 9.17 -19.53
N PRO A 27 1.81 10.15 -18.67
CA PRO A 27 2.63 10.02 -17.45
C PRO A 27 1.91 9.33 -16.29
N ASN A 28 0.57 9.34 -16.27
CA ASN A 28 -0.25 8.82 -15.18
C ASN A 28 -1.31 7.85 -15.73
N ASP A 29 -1.47 6.71 -15.07
CA ASP A 29 -2.53 5.74 -15.36
C ASP A 29 -3.57 5.76 -14.24
N ASP A 30 -4.76 6.28 -14.54
CA ASP A 30 -5.85 6.38 -13.57
C ASP A 30 -6.26 5.01 -13.00
N ARG A 31 -6.14 3.93 -13.77
CA ARG A 31 -6.50 2.58 -13.31
C ARG A 31 -5.51 2.12 -12.25
N ALA A 32 -4.22 2.34 -12.48
CA ALA A 32 -3.16 2.00 -11.54
C ALA A 32 -3.29 2.81 -10.24
N LEU A 33 -3.52 4.13 -10.36
CA LEU A 33 -3.70 5.01 -9.21
C LEU A 33 -4.96 4.65 -8.43
N ASN A 34 -6.07 4.35 -9.10
CA ASN A 34 -7.30 3.95 -8.43
C ASN A 34 -7.19 2.57 -7.78
N LEU A 35 -6.42 1.64 -8.36
CA LEU A 35 -6.10 0.37 -7.72
C LEU A 35 -5.29 0.60 -6.43
N MET A 36 -4.25 1.42 -6.47
CA MET A 36 -3.47 1.79 -5.27
C MET A 36 -4.35 2.45 -4.19
N ASN A 37 -5.22 3.38 -4.59
CA ASN A 37 -6.17 4.03 -3.68
C ASN A 37 -7.15 3.02 -3.06
N SER A 38 -7.65 2.10 -3.88
CA SER A 38 -8.54 1.03 -3.45
C SER A 38 -7.88 0.13 -2.40
N CYS A 39 -6.59 -0.20 -2.58
CA CYS A 39 -5.79 -0.95 -1.61
C CYS A 39 -5.59 -0.16 -0.31
N ALA A 40 -5.29 1.14 -0.42
CA ALA A 40 -5.11 1.98 0.75
C ALA A 40 -6.39 2.18 1.56
N VAL A 41 -7.55 2.30 0.90
CA VAL A 41 -8.85 2.33 1.58
C VAL A 41 -9.08 1.03 2.35
N ALA A 42 -8.78 -0.12 1.75
CA ALA A 42 -8.91 -1.40 2.45
C ALA A 42 -8.00 -1.48 3.70
N VAL A 43 -6.76 -0.99 3.61
CA VAL A 43 -5.84 -0.91 4.77
C VAL A 43 -6.43 0.03 5.84
N LEU A 44 -6.97 1.18 5.45
CA LEU A 44 -7.60 2.11 6.39
C LEU A 44 -8.83 1.52 7.07
N GLU A 45 -9.59 0.67 6.38
CA GLU A 45 -10.75 -0.02 6.95
C GLU A 45 -10.34 -1.11 7.94
N GLU A 46 -9.36 -1.93 7.58
CA GLU A 46 -8.83 -3.01 8.43
C GLU A 46 -8.19 -2.46 9.72
N PHE A 47 -7.39 -1.41 9.59
CA PHE A 47 -6.65 -0.81 10.72
C PHE A 47 -7.27 0.51 11.19
N ARG A 48 -8.60 0.70 11.00
CA ARG A 48 -9.31 1.97 11.28
C ARG A 48 -9.11 2.51 12.68
N GLN A 49 -8.91 1.63 13.66
CA GLN A 49 -8.71 2.03 15.05
C GLN A 49 -7.35 2.67 15.29
N ASP A 50 -6.35 2.38 14.45
CA ASP A 50 -4.95 2.75 14.66
C ASP A 50 -4.42 3.74 13.64
N ILE A 51 -4.86 3.66 12.38
CA ILE A 51 -4.46 4.57 11.30
C ILE A 51 -5.42 5.76 11.25
N VAL A 52 -4.89 6.98 11.32
CA VAL A 52 -5.69 8.22 11.30
C VAL A 52 -5.87 8.78 9.90
N PHE A 53 -4.91 8.54 9.03
CA PHE A 53 -4.84 9.13 7.69
C PHE A 53 -3.84 8.34 6.86
N ALA A 54 -4.01 8.37 5.54
CA ALA A 54 -3.03 7.86 4.60
C ALA A 54 -3.00 8.73 3.35
N TYR A 55 -1.83 8.84 2.72
CA TYR A 55 -1.64 9.57 1.46
C TYR A 55 -0.79 8.76 0.49
N GLY A 56 -1.09 8.84 -0.80
CA GLY A 56 -0.37 8.16 -1.86
C GLY A 56 0.14 9.14 -2.91
N VAL A 57 1.28 8.81 -3.52
CA VAL A 57 1.88 9.51 -4.65
C VAL A 57 2.53 8.47 -5.54
N SER A 58 2.18 8.44 -6.83
CA SER A 58 2.74 7.47 -7.79
C SER A 58 2.50 6.02 -7.32
N ASP A 59 3.58 5.30 -7.03
CA ASP A 59 3.66 3.92 -6.58
C ASP A 59 3.94 3.80 -5.07
N GLU A 60 3.93 4.92 -4.35
CA GLU A 60 4.10 4.97 -2.90
C GLU A 60 2.80 5.26 -2.15
N TYR A 61 2.66 4.69 -0.96
CA TYR A 61 1.59 5.04 -0.01
C TYR A 61 2.12 5.11 1.43
N SER A 62 1.71 6.13 2.17
CA SER A 62 2.09 6.34 3.57
C SER A 62 0.88 6.27 4.48
N PHE A 63 0.98 5.49 5.55
CA PHE A 63 -0.05 5.29 6.55
C PHE A 63 0.40 5.87 7.89
N ILE A 64 -0.39 6.78 8.46
CA ILE A 64 -0.06 7.49 9.69
C ILE A 64 -0.82 6.85 10.84
N LEU A 65 -0.10 6.20 11.76
CA LEU A 65 -0.67 5.59 12.94
C LEU A 65 -0.68 6.59 14.11
N LYS A 66 -1.79 6.64 14.85
CA LYS A 66 -1.97 7.53 16.00
C LYS A 66 -0.86 7.32 17.03
N LYS A 67 -0.37 8.40 17.64
CA LYS A 67 0.68 8.34 18.68
C LYS A 67 0.35 7.42 19.88
N SER A 68 -0.94 7.20 20.14
CA SER A 68 -1.46 6.34 21.22
C SER A 68 -1.73 4.90 20.78
N THR A 69 -1.38 4.49 19.56
CA THR A 69 -1.60 3.10 19.10
C THR A 69 -0.78 2.13 19.96
N ASP A 70 -1.40 1.01 20.28
CA ASP A 70 -0.74 -0.17 20.85
C ASP A 70 -0.76 -1.36 19.86
N LEU A 71 -1.01 -1.08 18.58
CA LEU A 71 -1.05 -2.09 17.52
C LEU A 71 0.25 -2.91 17.54
N TYR A 72 0.09 -4.22 17.72
CA TYR A 72 1.19 -5.18 17.85
C TYR A 72 2.28 -4.77 18.86
N GLN A 73 1.89 -4.13 19.98
CA GLN A 73 2.83 -3.61 20.99
C GLN A 73 3.87 -2.66 20.41
N ARG A 74 3.50 -1.92 19.35
CA ARG A 74 4.36 -0.97 18.62
C ARG A 74 5.61 -1.61 18.02
N ARG A 75 5.60 -2.92 17.78
CA ARG A 75 6.69 -3.63 17.11
C ARG A 75 6.72 -3.26 15.63
N ALA A 76 7.70 -2.45 15.25
CA ALA A 76 7.86 -1.96 13.87
C ALA A 76 7.78 -3.10 12.85
N SER A 77 8.51 -4.20 13.04
CA SER A 77 8.49 -5.34 12.10
C SER A 77 7.11 -5.95 11.90
N LYS A 78 6.27 -6.02 12.94
CA LYS A 78 4.91 -6.57 12.86
C LYS A 78 3.94 -5.62 12.17
N ILE A 79 4.01 -4.34 12.52
CA ILE A 79 3.20 -3.30 11.89
C ILE A 79 3.53 -3.24 10.39
N ILE A 80 4.81 -3.12 10.05
CA ILE A 80 5.28 -3.07 8.66
C ILE A 80 4.80 -4.32 7.92
N SER A 81 5.09 -5.52 8.44
CA SER A 81 4.72 -6.77 7.75
C SER A 81 3.23 -6.90 7.53
N ALA A 82 2.40 -6.52 8.51
CA ALA A 82 0.95 -6.65 8.43
C ALA A 82 0.36 -5.71 7.36
N ILE A 83 0.78 -4.44 7.39
CA ILE A 83 0.29 -3.43 6.44
C ILE A 83 0.76 -3.78 5.03
N VAL A 84 2.05 -4.09 4.82
CA VAL A 84 2.56 -4.39 3.47
C VAL A 84 1.99 -5.69 2.91
N SER A 85 1.81 -6.74 3.74
CA SER A 85 1.22 -7.99 3.28
C SER A 85 -0.24 -7.81 2.87
N PHE A 86 -1.00 -7.03 3.66
CA PHE A 86 -2.40 -6.77 3.38
C PHE A 86 -2.59 -5.88 2.16
N PHE A 87 -1.74 -4.86 2.01
CA PHE A 87 -1.73 -4.00 0.82
C PHE A 87 -1.42 -4.83 -0.44
N THR A 88 -0.36 -5.63 -0.40
CA THR A 88 0.07 -6.47 -1.53
C THR A 88 -1.01 -7.48 -1.93
N SER A 89 -1.61 -8.18 -0.96
CA SER A 89 -2.67 -9.15 -1.24
C SER A 89 -3.92 -8.48 -1.82
N THR A 90 -4.29 -7.32 -1.28
CA THR A 90 -5.43 -6.53 -1.79
C THR A 90 -5.18 -6.07 -3.22
N TYR A 91 -3.95 -5.67 -3.55
CA TYR A 91 -3.57 -5.26 -4.90
C TYR A 91 -3.77 -6.39 -5.91
N VAL A 92 -3.35 -7.61 -5.55
CA VAL A 92 -3.53 -8.79 -6.42
C VAL A 92 -5.01 -9.16 -6.55
N ILE A 93 -5.77 -9.17 -5.46
CA ILE A 93 -7.20 -9.52 -5.45
C ILE A 93 -8.00 -8.53 -6.29
N ARG A 94 -7.74 -7.23 -6.14
CA ARG A 94 -8.49 -6.17 -6.82
C ARG A 94 -7.98 -5.85 -8.23
N TRP A 95 -6.90 -6.50 -8.70
CA TRP A 95 -6.31 -6.21 -10.01
C TRP A 95 -7.36 -6.22 -11.13
N LYS A 96 -8.18 -7.27 -11.19
CA LYS A 96 -9.19 -7.46 -12.24
C LYS A 96 -10.32 -6.44 -12.23
N ASP A 97 -10.55 -5.76 -11.11
CA ASP A 97 -11.55 -4.70 -11.02
C ASP A 97 -11.10 -3.43 -11.78
N PHE A 98 -9.79 -3.20 -11.88
CA PHE A 98 -9.21 -2.02 -12.55
C PHE A 98 -8.57 -2.35 -13.91
N PHE A 99 -8.11 -3.59 -14.08
CA PHE A 99 -7.46 -4.10 -15.29
C PHE A 99 -8.20 -5.34 -15.83
N PRO A 100 -9.47 -5.21 -16.26
CA PRO A 100 -10.27 -6.38 -16.66
C PRO A 100 -9.71 -7.12 -17.87
N GLN A 101 -9.08 -6.38 -18.80
CA GLN A 101 -8.52 -6.91 -20.05
C GLN A 101 -7.02 -7.24 -19.97
N SER A 102 -6.38 -7.01 -18.83
CA SER A 102 -4.95 -7.29 -18.62
C SER A 102 -4.79 -8.35 -17.54
N GLU A 103 -4.00 -9.39 -17.83
CA GLU A 103 -3.61 -10.36 -16.83
C GLU A 103 -2.46 -9.82 -15.99
N LEU A 104 -2.43 -10.21 -14.72
CA LEU A 104 -1.30 -9.92 -13.85
C LEU A 104 -0.16 -10.88 -14.22
N ASN A 105 0.82 -10.38 -14.98
CA ASN A 105 1.89 -11.23 -15.55
C ASN A 105 2.79 -11.85 -14.48
N TYR A 106 3.00 -11.14 -13.36
CA TYR A 106 3.77 -11.62 -12.22
C TYR A 106 3.32 -10.92 -10.93
N PRO A 107 3.51 -11.54 -9.75
CA PRO A 107 3.08 -10.94 -8.49
C PRO A 107 3.85 -9.63 -8.23
N PRO A 108 3.14 -8.52 -7.92
CA PRO A 108 3.80 -7.28 -7.52
C PRO A 108 4.49 -7.48 -6.18
N SER A 109 5.51 -6.67 -5.93
CA SER A 109 6.24 -6.64 -4.67
C SER A 109 6.31 -5.20 -4.20
N PHE A 110 6.21 -5.01 -2.89
CA PHE A 110 6.28 -3.71 -2.24
C PHE A 110 7.29 -3.76 -1.10
N ASP A 111 8.14 -2.74 -1.02
CA ASP A 111 8.97 -2.46 0.14
C ASP A 111 8.16 -1.67 1.16
N ALA A 112 8.50 -1.81 2.45
CA ALA A 112 7.87 -1.01 3.49
C ALA A 112 8.81 -0.70 4.66
N ARG A 113 8.69 0.53 5.17
CA ARG A 113 9.48 1.04 6.30
C ARG A 113 8.62 1.80 7.29
N ALA A 114 8.96 1.68 8.57
CA ALA A 114 8.40 2.53 9.62
C ALA A 114 9.37 3.66 9.96
N VAL A 115 8.84 4.87 10.08
CA VAL A 115 9.54 6.08 10.53
C VAL A 115 8.88 6.60 11.81
#